data_AF-A0A078KUS2-F1
#
_entry.id   AF-A0A078KUS2-F1
#
_cell.length_a   1.000
_cell.length_b   1.000
_cell.length_c   1.000
_cell.angle_alpha   90.00
_cell.angle_beta   90.00
_cell.angle_gamma   90.00
#
_symmetry.space_group_name_H-M   'P 1'
#
loop_
_entity.id
_entity.type
_entity.pdbx_description
1 polymer ?
#
loop_
_entity_poly.entity_id
_entity_poly.type
_entity_poly.pdbx_seq_one_letter_code
_entity_poly.pdbx_strand_id
1 'polypeptide(L)'
;MPVSKECLTLFRKFMDNYQTQGRSDRHYQQLYARLGDFHQSMTENLKRLKDELVFSFINNTSVLLKDEDPLFLECCHNFTSAYLQETSQLDSLVDQYLNVVTKIEFLSSSETQSTSTSSESMSRSSFFIELNAAIAARQKRMSVEDESRSDHDQVLGQ
;
A
#
# COMPACT_ATOMS: atom_id res chain seq x y z
N MET A 1 3.92 15.53 2.91
CA MET A 1 5.32 15.93 2.64
C MET A 1 5.39 16.43 1.20
N PRO A 2 6.20 17.45 0.88
CA PRO A 2 6.41 17.86 -0.51
C PRO A 2 7.02 16.70 -1.32
N VAL A 3 6.99 16.78 -2.65
CA VAL A 3 7.54 15.72 -3.51
C VAL A 3 8.99 15.41 -3.13
N SER A 4 9.27 14.15 -2.85
CA SER A 4 10.62 13.67 -2.54
C SER A 4 11.50 13.66 -3.78
N LYS A 5 12.82 13.83 -3.59
CA LYS A 5 13.78 13.77 -4.70
C LYS A 5 13.83 12.36 -5.30
N GLU A 6 13.58 11.38 -4.46
CA GLU A 6 13.45 9.97 -4.75
C GLU A 6 12.27 9.74 -5.69
N CYS A 7 11.09 10.29 -5.39
CA CYS A 7 9.92 10.22 -6.27
C CYS A 7 10.21 10.82 -7.66
N LEU A 8 10.84 12.00 -7.73
CA LEU A 8 11.22 12.61 -9.02
C LEU A 8 12.20 11.75 -9.82
N THR A 9 13.18 11.16 -9.14
CA THR A 9 14.19 10.31 -9.78
C THR A 9 13.55 9.04 -10.32
N LEU A 10 12.66 8.42 -9.55
CA LEU A 10 11.89 7.25 -9.96
C LEU A 10 10.93 7.58 -11.09
N PHE A 11 10.30 8.76 -11.07
CA PHE A 11 9.38 9.18 -12.13
C PHE A 11 10.12 9.42 -13.45
N ARG A 12 11.33 9.97 -13.40
CA ARG A 12 12.18 10.09 -14.58
C ARG A 12 12.54 8.73 -15.16
N LYS A 13 12.99 7.78 -14.32
CA LYS A 13 13.26 6.39 -14.76
C LYS A 13 12.03 5.73 -15.36
N PHE A 14 10.86 5.97 -14.79
CA PHE A 14 9.58 5.51 -15.32
C PHE A 14 9.33 6.06 -16.73
N MET A 15 9.54 7.36 -16.96
CA MET A 15 9.41 7.96 -18.28
C MET A 15 10.42 7.39 -19.28
N ASP A 16 11.68 7.20 -18.87
CA ASP A 16 12.73 6.63 -19.74
C ASP A 16 12.40 5.18 -20.15
N ASN A 17 11.92 4.37 -19.21
CA ASN A 17 11.44 3.01 -19.47
C ASN A 17 10.23 3.02 -20.42
N TYR A 18 9.26 3.91 -20.16
CA TYR A 18 8.09 4.02 -21.01
C TYR A 18 8.45 4.51 -22.43
N GLN A 19 9.45 5.38 -22.56
CA GLN A 19 9.92 5.86 -23.87
C GLN A 19 10.48 4.75 -24.75
N THR A 20 11.20 3.81 -24.13
CA THR A 20 11.88 2.71 -24.82
C THR A 20 10.94 1.55 -25.11
N GLN A 21 10.09 1.18 -24.16
CA GLN A 21 9.24 0.00 -24.24
C GLN A 21 7.84 0.33 -24.75
N GLY A 22 7.25 1.45 -24.34
CA GLY A 22 5.83 1.78 -24.51
C GLY A 22 5.39 2.16 -25.93
N ARG A 23 6.27 2.18 -26.94
CA ARG A 23 5.91 2.63 -28.30
C ARG A 23 4.83 1.79 -28.98
N SER A 24 4.61 0.57 -28.49
CA SER A 24 3.59 -0.36 -28.97
C SER A 24 2.22 -0.14 -28.33
N ASP A 25 2.14 0.66 -27.26
CA ASP A 25 0.88 1.02 -26.61
C ASP A 25 0.04 1.91 -27.53
N ARG A 26 -1.28 1.71 -27.47
CA ARG A 26 -2.25 2.40 -28.32
C ARG A 26 -2.24 3.91 -28.09
N HIS A 27 -2.07 4.33 -26.84
CA HIS A 27 -2.08 5.75 -26.45
C HIS A 27 -0.69 6.32 -26.16
N TYR A 28 0.37 5.64 -26.61
CA TYR A 28 1.76 6.01 -26.30
C TYR A 28 2.07 7.50 -26.43
N GLN A 29 1.75 8.11 -27.58
CA GLN A 29 2.07 9.52 -27.82
C GLN A 29 1.37 10.47 -26.84
N GLN A 30 0.10 10.20 -26.53
CA GLN A 30 -0.70 11.04 -25.63
C GLN A 30 -0.26 10.87 -24.19
N LEU A 31 0.01 9.62 -23.79
CA LEU A 31 0.53 9.28 -22.46
C LEU A 31 1.90 9.89 -22.24
N TYR A 32 2.84 9.66 -23.15
CA TYR A 32 4.21 10.17 -23.01
C TYR A 32 4.26 11.71 -22.96
N ALA A 33 3.44 12.40 -23.78
CA ALA A 33 3.30 13.84 -23.71
C ALA A 33 2.75 14.31 -22.35
N ARG A 34 1.66 13.71 -21.86
CA ARG A 34 1.10 14.04 -20.54
C ARG A 34 2.07 13.77 -19.39
N LEU A 35 2.86 12.71 -19.48
CA LEU A 35 3.90 12.43 -18.50
C LEU A 35 4.98 13.52 -18.48
N GLY A 36 5.35 14.04 -19.65
CA GLY A 36 6.25 15.18 -19.78
C GLY A 36 5.70 16.44 -19.11
N ASP A 37 4.45 16.80 -19.43
CA ASP A 37 3.77 17.95 -18.83
C ASP A 37 3.67 17.82 -17.30
N PHE A 38 3.35 16.60 -16.83
CA PHE A 38 3.28 16.31 -15.40
C PHE A 38 4.65 16.40 -14.72
N HIS A 39 5.72 15.89 -15.34
CA HIS A 39 7.08 16.02 -14.83
C HIS A 39 7.54 17.48 -14.75
N GLN A 40 7.21 18.28 -15.76
CA GLN A 40 7.48 19.71 -15.74
C GLN A 40 6.74 20.40 -14.58
N SER A 41 5.44 20.13 -14.43
CA SER A 41 4.62 20.66 -13.35
C SER A 41 5.16 20.30 -11.96
N MET A 42 5.62 19.06 -11.77
CA MET A 42 6.28 18.63 -10.53
C MET A 42 7.58 19.38 -10.27
N THR A 43 8.39 19.63 -11.31
CA THR A 43 9.67 20.33 -11.19
C THR A 43 9.45 21.81 -10.83
N GLU A 44 8.44 22.46 -11.42
CA GLU A 44 8.10 23.86 -11.17
C GLU A 44 7.42 24.07 -9.80
N ASN A 45 6.65 23.08 -9.32
CA ASN A 45 5.85 23.17 -8.10
C ASN A 45 6.29 22.20 -6.98
N LEU A 46 7.59 21.92 -6.89
CA LEU A 46 8.24 21.06 -5.89
C LEU A 46 7.76 21.26 -4.45
N LYS A 47 7.49 22.52 -4.04
CA LYS A 47 7.08 22.86 -2.67
C LYS A 47 5.58 22.61 -2.39
N ARG A 48 4.76 22.43 -3.44
CA ARG A 48 3.30 22.32 -3.33
C ARG A 48 2.78 20.93 -3.65
N LEU A 49 3.41 20.24 -4.60
CA LEU A 49 3.05 18.85 -4.91
C LEU A 49 3.55 17.92 -3.81
N LYS A 50 2.80 16.84 -3.60
CA LYS A 50 3.14 15.74 -2.69
C LYS A 50 3.30 14.45 -3.50
N ASP A 51 4.07 13.51 -2.99
CA ASP A 51 4.23 12.18 -3.60
C ASP A 51 2.86 11.49 -3.82
N GLU A 52 1.91 11.69 -2.91
CA GLU A 52 0.51 11.22 -3.00
C GLU A 52 -0.19 11.62 -4.32
N LEU A 53 0.09 12.82 -4.84
CA LEU A 53 -0.51 13.30 -6.09
C LEU A 53 0.08 12.58 -7.32
N VAL A 54 1.37 12.23 -7.26
CA VAL A 54 2.06 11.43 -8.28
C VAL A 54 1.44 10.03 -8.32
N PHE A 55 1.26 9.42 -7.16
CA PHE A 55 0.59 8.13 -7.03
C PHE A 55 -0.86 8.17 -7.50
N SER A 56 -1.61 9.21 -7.12
CA SER A 56 -3.00 9.36 -7.56
C SER A 56 -3.09 9.50 -9.08
N PHE A 57 -2.21 10.28 -9.69
CA PHE A 57 -2.16 10.43 -11.15
C PHE A 57 -1.88 9.08 -11.84
N ILE A 58 -0.85 8.35 -11.38
CA ILE A 58 -0.46 7.07 -11.96
C ILE A 58 -1.57 6.02 -11.77
N ASN A 59 -2.14 5.91 -10.57
CA ASN A 59 -3.20 4.93 -10.28
C ASN A 59 -4.50 5.23 -11.04
N ASN A 60 -4.92 6.49 -11.14
CA ASN A 60 -6.11 6.83 -11.91
C ASN A 60 -5.92 6.52 -13.39
N THR A 61 -4.73 6.79 -13.92
CA THR A 61 -4.41 6.53 -15.33
C THR A 61 -4.29 5.03 -15.60
N SER A 62 -3.70 4.25 -14.69
CA SER A 62 -3.59 2.80 -14.82
C SER A 62 -4.95 2.10 -14.75
N VAL A 63 -5.85 2.54 -13.87
CA VAL A 63 -7.21 2.00 -13.80
C VAL A 63 -7.99 2.29 -15.08
N LEU A 64 -7.81 3.48 -15.66
CA LEU A 64 -8.50 3.87 -16.89
C LEU A 64 -8.04 3.06 -18.12
N LEU A 65 -6.75 2.69 -18.17
CA LEU A 65 -6.11 2.10 -19.36
C LEU A 65 -5.75 0.62 -19.19
N LYS A 66 -6.36 -0.04 -18.20
CA LYS A 66 -6.02 -1.40 -17.77
C LYS A 66 -5.98 -2.45 -18.89
N ASP A 67 -6.82 -2.30 -19.90
CA ASP A 67 -6.93 -3.27 -21.00
C ASP A 67 -6.38 -2.74 -22.34
N GLU A 68 -5.95 -1.47 -22.39
CA GLU A 68 -5.57 -0.80 -23.63
C GLU A 68 -4.06 -0.62 -23.79
N ASP A 69 -3.33 -0.41 -22.69
CA ASP A 69 -1.91 -0.04 -22.70
C ASP A 69 -1.12 -0.88 -21.67
N PRO A 70 -0.83 -2.17 -21.98
CA PRO A 70 -0.21 -3.10 -21.03
C PRO A 70 1.21 -2.69 -20.63
N LEU A 71 1.97 -2.05 -21.51
CA LEU A 71 3.36 -1.65 -21.21
C LEU A 71 3.40 -0.45 -20.28
N PHE A 72 2.44 0.47 -20.41
CA PHE A 72 2.22 1.54 -19.45
C PHE A 72 1.93 0.98 -18.05
N LEU A 73 1.06 -0.03 -17.94
CA LEU A 73 0.75 -0.68 -16.66
C LEU A 73 1.96 -1.36 -16.03
N GLU A 74 2.77 -2.04 -16.84
CA GLU A 74 4.01 -2.65 -16.38
C GLU A 74 4.97 -1.57 -15.83
N CYS A 75 5.13 -0.46 -16.55
CA CYS A 75 5.92 0.66 -16.08
C CYS A 75 5.37 1.26 -14.78
N CYS A 76 4.04 1.37 -14.65
CA CYS A 76 3.38 1.88 -13.44
C CYS A 76 3.61 0.95 -12.22
N HIS A 77 3.54 -0.36 -12.45
CA HIS A 77 3.82 -1.36 -11.42
C HIS A 77 5.28 -1.29 -10.96
N ASN A 78 6.21 -1.20 -11.92
CA ASN A 78 7.64 -1.07 -11.64
C ASN A 78 7.96 0.21 -10.87
N PHE A 79 7.35 1.34 -11.23
CA PHE A 79 7.46 2.60 -10.48
C PHE A 79 6.98 2.45 -9.04
N THR A 80 5.78 1.88 -8.86
CA THR A 80 5.15 1.73 -7.53
C THR A 80 5.96 0.80 -6.63
N SER A 81 6.45 -0.32 -7.18
CA SER A 81 7.29 -1.27 -6.47
C SER A 81 8.63 -0.65 -6.08
N ALA A 82 9.29 0.08 -6.99
CA ALA A 82 10.56 0.73 -6.71
C ALA A 82 10.43 1.83 -5.65
N TYR A 83 9.35 2.62 -5.72
CA TYR A 83 9.08 3.64 -4.70
C TYR A 83 8.82 3.00 -3.35
N LEU A 84 7.97 1.96 -3.28
CA LEU A 84 7.69 1.25 -2.04
C LEU A 84 8.97 0.65 -1.45
N GLN A 85 9.85 0.11 -2.29
CA GLN A 85 11.14 -0.43 -1.85
C GLN A 85 12.05 0.66 -1.25
N GLU A 86 12.16 1.83 -1.89
CA GLU A 86 12.94 2.96 -1.36
C GLU A 86 12.34 3.51 -0.06
N THR A 87 11.01 3.68 0.02
CA THR A 87 10.35 4.16 1.23
C THR A 87 10.33 3.13 2.36
N SER A 88 10.21 1.84 2.05
CA SER A 88 10.25 0.78 3.07
C SER A 88 11.67 0.55 3.60
N GLN A 89 12.71 0.77 2.79
CA GLN A 89 14.09 0.85 3.27
C GLN A 89 14.29 2.04 4.19
N LEU A 90 13.67 3.19 3.89
CA LEU A 90 13.66 4.35 4.78
C LEU A 90 12.93 4.04 6.10
N ASP A 91 11.77 3.39 6.08
CA ASP A 91 11.07 2.97 7.31
C ASP A 91 11.90 1.97 8.11
N SER A 92 12.54 1.00 7.45
CA SER A 92 13.42 0.03 8.12
C SER A 92 14.67 0.68 8.70
N LEU A 93 15.26 1.67 8.02
CA LEU A 93 16.40 2.44 8.54
C LEU A 93 15.97 3.37 9.67
N VAL A 94 14.81 4.01 9.58
CA VAL A 94 14.25 4.84 10.66
C VAL A 94 13.95 3.98 11.88
N ASP A 95 13.36 2.80 11.70
CA ASP A 95 13.17 1.83 12.78
C ASP A 95 14.49 1.34 13.36
N GLN A 96 15.52 1.12 12.54
CA GLN A 96 16.83 0.68 13.00
C GLN A 96 17.58 1.81 13.73
N TYR A 97 17.50 3.05 13.26
CA TYR A 97 18.05 4.23 13.93
C TYR A 97 17.29 4.55 15.22
N LEU A 98 15.96 4.46 15.23
CA LEU A 98 15.16 4.59 16.44
C LEU A 98 15.45 3.45 17.43
N ASN A 99 15.70 2.22 16.95
CA ASN A 99 16.17 1.10 17.78
C ASN A 99 17.58 1.35 18.34
N VAL A 100 18.47 1.97 17.57
CA VAL A 100 19.83 2.29 18.01
C VAL A 100 19.81 3.43 19.04
N VAL A 101 19.01 4.48 18.81
CA VAL A 101 18.85 5.59 19.77
C VAL A 101 18.21 5.10 21.07
N THR A 102 17.15 4.29 20.99
CA THR A 102 16.53 3.68 22.19
C THR A 102 17.45 2.68 22.89
N LYS A 103 18.29 1.92 22.16
CA LYS A 103 19.34 1.07 22.77
C LYS A 103 20.45 1.88 23.43
N ILE A 104 20.85 3.02 22.86
CA ILE A 104 21.86 3.91 23.45
C ILE A 104 21.30 4.59 24.71
N GLU A 105 20.05 5.04 24.70
CA GLU A 105 19.37 5.54 25.91
C GLU A 105 19.18 4.46 26.96
N PHE A 106 18.85 3.23 26.55
CA PHE A 106 18.72 2.08 27.46
C PHE A 106 20.06 1.68 28.10
N LEU A 107 21.16 1.69 27.34
CA LEU A 107 22.51 1.44 27.87
C LEU A 107 23.02 2.59 28.75
N SER A 108 22.54 3.82 28.51
CA SER A 108 22.85 4.99 29.35
C SER A 108 21.99 5.07 30.62
N SER A 109 20.88 4.31 30.67
CA SER A 109 19.90 4.34 31.77
C SER A 109 19.91 3.08 32.64
N SER A 110 20.79 2.11 32.37
CA SER A 110 20.76 0.80 33.03
C SER A 110 22.04 0.47 33.79
N GLU A 111 22.36 1.26 34.82
CA GLU A 111 22.85 0.71 36.08
C GLU A 111 21.65 0.51 37.01
N THR A 112 20.88 -0.55 36.82
CA THR A 112 20.14 -1.24 37.90
C THR A 112 19.46 -2.51 37.38
N GLN A 113 19.99 -3.64 37.83
CA GLN A 113 19.30 -4.89 38.15
C GLN A 113 18.54 -5.70 37.06
N SER A 114 19.17 -6.85 36.78
CA SER A 114 18.59 -8.21 36.95
C SER A 114 17.82 -8.85 35.78
N THR A 115 18.46 -9.90 35.23
CA THR A 115 17.93 -11.26 34.95
C THR A 115 16.45 -11.38 34.58
N SER A 116 16.07 -11.95 33.43
CA SER A 116 15.87 -13.41 33.26
C SER A 116 15.45 -13.77 31.83
N THR A 117 15.65 -15.04 31.50
CA THR A 117 15.48 -15.77 30.25
C THR A 117 14.04 -15.92 29.69
N SER A 118 13.96 -16.01 28.36
CA SER A 118 13.13 -16.92 27.51
C SER A 118 11.68 -17.23 27.91
N SER A 119 10.70 -16.90 27.05
CA SER A 119 9.97 -17.89 26.22
C SER A 119 8.83 -17.24 25.44
N GLU A 120 8.52 -17.84 24.29
CA GLU A 120 7.33 -17.63 23.50
C GLU A 120 6.04 -17.60 24.34
N SER A 121 5.27 -16.52 24.20
CA SER A 121 3.81 -16.61 24.10
C SER A 121 3.31 -15.31 23.48
N MET A 122 2.92 -15.38 22.22
CA MET A 122 2.07 -14.36 21.59
C MET A 122 0.81 -14.24 22.44
N SER A 123 0.81 -13.26 23.33
CA SER A 123 -0.36 -12.83 24.08
C SER A 123 -1.37 -12.35 23.06
N ARG A 124 -2.32 -13.23 22.67
CA ARG A 124 -3.45 -12.85 21.82
C ARG A 124 -4.21 -11.75 22.56
N SER A 125 -4.07 -10.52 22.05
CA SER A 125 -4.71 -9.31 22.57
C SER A 125 -6.20 -9.56 22.86
N SER A 126 -6.73 -8.97 23.95
CA SER A 126 -8.16 -9.05 24.32
C SER A 126 -9.08 -8.66 23.16
N PHE A 127 -8.64 -7.71 22.34
CA PHE A 127 -9.32 -7.31 21.11
C PHE A 127 -9.50 -8.46 20.12
N PHE A 128 -8.48 -9.31 19.95
CA PHE A 128 -8.53 -10.46 19.03
C PHE A 128 -9.51 -11.54 19.52
N ILE A 129 -9.69 -11.67 20.83
CA ILE A 129 -10.66 -12.59 21.42
C ILE A 129 -12.08 -12.07 21.15
N GLU A 130 -12.30 -10.78 21.40
CA GLU A 130 -13.60 -10.13 21.17
C GLU A 130 -14.00 -10.14 19.68
N LEU A 131 -13.05 -9.87 18.79
CA LEU A 131 -13.28 -9.90 17.34
C LEU A 131 -13.70 -11.30 16.86
N ASN A 132 -13.02 -12.35 17.31
CA ASN A 132 -13.37 -13.72 16.95
C ASN A 132 -14.75 -14.13 17.49
N ALA A 133 -15.11 -13.69 18.69
CA ALA A 133 -16.44 -13.92 19.25
C ALA A 133 -17.54 -13.21 18.43
N ALA A 134 -17.29 -11.97 18.00
CA ALA A 134 -18.22 -11.21 17.15
C ALA A 134 -18.40 -11.85 15.76
N ILE A 135 -17.32 -12.36 15.15
CA ILE A 135 -17.36 -13.07 13.88
C ILE A 135 -18.19 -14.36 14.00
N ALA A 136 -17.95 -15.16 15.04
CA ALA A 136 -18.69 -16.40 15.28
C ALA A 136 -20.20 -16.14 15.52
N ALA A 137 -20.54 -15.09 16.27
CA ALA A 137 -21.95 -14.72 16.50
C ALA A 137 -22.66 -14.30 15.20
N ARG A 138 -21.95 -13.63 14.28
CA ARG A 138 -22.51 -13.25 12.97
C ARG A 138 -22.75 -14.46 12.09
N GLN A 139 -21.80 -15.38 12.00
CA GLN A 139 -21.94 -16.62 11.22
C GLN A 139 -23.13 -17.44 11.70
N LYS A 140 -23.33 -17.54 13.03
CA LYS A 140 -24.46 -18.26 13.61
C LYS A 140 -25.82 -17.63 13.29
N ARG A 141 -25.92 -16.31 13.14
CA ARG A 141 -27.17 -15.64 12.73
C ARG A 141 -27.49 -15.90 11.26
N MET A 142 -26.47 -15.87 10.40
CA MET A 142 -26.65 -16.15 8.98
C MET A 142 -27.07 -17.60 8.71
N SER A 143 -26.61 -18.56 9.53
CA SER A 143 -27.04 -19.96 9.39
C SER A 143 -28.47 -20.23 9.90
N VAL A 144 -29.01 -19.38 10.77
CA VAL A 144 -30.39 -19.53 11.31
C VAL A 144 -31.45 -18.89 10.39
N GLU A 145 -31.05 -17.88 9.60
CA GLU A 145 -31.93 -17.25 8.59
C GLU A 145 -32.18 -18.15 7.36
N ASP A 146 -31.28 -19.10 7.07
CA ASP A 146 -31.47 -20.07 5.98
C ASP A 146 -32.39 -21.26 6.35
N GLU A 147 -32.52 -21.63 7.63
CA GLU A 147 -33.45 -22.70 8.05
C GLU A 147 -34.90 -22.19 8.20
N SER A 148 -35.11 -20.92 8.53
CA SER A 148 -36.44 -20.35 8.76
C SER A 148 -37.17 -19.89 7.48
N ARG A 149 -36.56 -20.04 6.31
CA ARG A 149 -37.18 -19.83 4.99
C ARG A 149 -37.64 -21.10 4.28
N SER A 150 -37.30 -22.29 4.79
CA SER A 150 -37.65 -23.57 4.15
C SER A 150 -38.96 -24.20 4.64
N ASP A 151 -39.56 -23.71 5.74
CA ASP A 151 -40.76 -24.34 6.34
C ASP A 151 -42.09 -23.64 6.01
N HIS A 152 -42.10 -22.56 5.21
CA HIS A 152 -43.34 -21.83 4.93
C HIS A 152 -44.03 -22.16 3.58
N ASP A 153 -43.49 -23.08 2.77
CA ASP A 153 -44.01 -23.41 1.43
C ASP A 153 -44.70 -24.78 1.32
N GLN A 154 -45.27 -25.31 2.41
CA GLN A 154 -46.11 -26.53 2.36
C GLN A 154 -47.42 -26.43 3.14
N VAL A 155 -48.20 -25.35 3.03
CA VAL A 155 -49.64 -25.41 3.38
C VAL A 155 -50.43 -24.44 2.49
N LEU A 156 -50.80 -24.87 1.29
CA LEU A 156 -52.04 -24.49 0.57
C LEU A 156 -52.05 -25.19 -0.80
N GLY A 157 -52.55 -26.42 -0.81
CA GLY A 157 -52.63 -27.20 -2.04
C GLY A 157 -53.28 -28.57 -1.85
N GLN A 158 -54.53 -28.58 -1.38
CA GLN A 158 -55.56 -29.57 -1.75
C GLN A 158 -56.93 -29.12 -1.26
#